data_AF-A0A7V8VTN7-F1
#
_entry.id   AF-A0A7V8VTN7-F1
#
_cell.length_a   1.000
_cell.length_b   1.000
_cell.length_c   1.000
_cell.angle_alpha   90.00
_cell.angle_beta   90.00
_cell.angle_gamma   90.00
#
_symmetry.space_group_name_H-M   'P 1'
#
loop_
_entity.id
_entity.type
_entity.pdbx_description
1 polymer ?
#
loop_
_entity_poly.entity_id
_entity_poly.type
_entity_poly.pdbx_seq_one_letter_code
_entity_poly.pdbx_strand_id
1 'polypeptide(L)' 'DRLRPIAEELELSMAQLALAWALRLPGISSAIIGATRVEQVEDNAAASGVRLNEETLARIDEVMEGVVRTV' A
#
# COMPACT_ATOMS: atom_id res chain seq x y z
N ASP A 1 -11.01 7.69 1.33
CA ASP A 1 -12.12 6.72 1.54
C ASP A 1 -12.36 5.71 0.41
N ARG A 2 -11.76 5.83 -0.79
CA ARG A 2 -11.95 4.83 -1.87
C ARG A 2 -10.99 3.63 -1.86
N LEU A 3 -9.80 3.78 -1.27
CA LEU A 3 -8.82 2.69 -1.14
C LEU A 3 -9.10 1.75 0.04
N ARG A 4 -9.87 2.22 1.04
CA ARG A 4 -10.13 1.46 2.27
C ARG A 4 -10.83 0.12 2.01
N PRO A 5 -11.87 0.04 1.14
CA PRO A 5 -12.48 -1.25 0.80
C PRO A 5 -11.51 -2.25 0.17
N ILE A 6 -10.58 -1.79 -0.66
CA ILE A 6 -9.55 -2.65 -1.28
C ILE A 6 -8.61 -3.22 -0.21
N ALA A 7 -8.21 -2.39 0.76
CA ALA A 7 -7.40 -2.83 1.89
C ALA A 7 -8.13 -3.88 2.74
N GLU A 8 -9.40 -3.63 3.07
CA GLU A 8 -10.24 -4.53 3.86
C GLU A 8 -10.45 -5.89 3.17
N GLU A 9 -10.70 -5.91 1.86
CA GLU A 9 -10.83 -7.14 1.07
C GLU A 9 -9.55 -8.00 1.05
N LEU A 10 -8.38 -7.35 1.16
CA LEU A 10 -7.08 -8.01 1.21
C LEU A 10 -6.63 -8.31 2.65
N GLU A 11 -7.46 -8.00 3.65
CA GLU A 11 -7.13 -8.09 5.08
C GLU A 11 -5.86 -7.30 5.46
N LEU A 12 -5.62 -6.19 4.77
CA LEU A 12 -4.48 -5.30 5.00
C LEU A 12 -4.92 -4.03 5.71
N SER A 13 -4.05 -3.52 6.58
CA SER A 13 -4.16 -2.15 7.04
C SER A 13 -3.94 -1.17 5.87
N MET A 14 -4.45 0.05 5.97
CA MET A 14 -4.18 1.08 4.96
C MET A 14 -2.69 1.39 4.80
N ALA A 15 -1.91 1.29 5.90
CA ALA A 15 -0.47 1.49 5.86
C ALA A 15 0.22 0.32 5.14
N GLN A 16 -0.22 -0.91 5.42
CA GLN A 16 0.27 -2.10 4.74
C GLN A 16 0.00 -2.07 3.24
N LEU A 17 -1.23 -1.71 2.82
CA LEU A 17 -1.57 -1.58 1.41
C LEU A 17 -0.66 -0.58 0.69
N ALA A 18 -0.43 0.60 1.30
CA ALA A 18 0.44 1.62 0.73
C ALA A 18 1.90 1.17 0.63
N LEU A 19 2.43 0.51 1.67
CA LEU A 19 3.79 0.00 1.68
C LEU A 19 3.99 -1.15 0.68
N ALA A 20 3.05 -2.09 0.63
CA ALA A 20 3.07 -3.18 -0.36
C ALA A 20 3.01 -2.63 -1.79
N TRP A 21 2.18 -1.61 -2.04
CA TRP A 21 2.12 -0.95 -3.35
C TRP A 21 3.43 -0.27 -3.72
N ALA A 22 4.13 0.37 -2.78
CA ALA A 22 5.43 0.98 -3.04
C ALA A 22 6.52 -0.09 -3.29
N LEU A 23 6.59 -1.09 -2.41
CA LEU A 23 7.61 -2.15 -2.45
C LEU A 23 7.51 -3.06 -3.68
N ARG A 24 6.38 -3.07 -4.39
CA ARG A 24 6.22 -3.85 -5.64
C ARG A 24 7.09 -3.33 -6.79
N LEU A 25 7.48 -2.04 -6.76
CA LEU A 25 8.15 -1.40 -7.88
C LEU A 25 9.59 -1.95 -8.00
N PRO A 26 10.02 -2.43 -9.17
CA PRO A 26 11.32 -3.10 -9.32
C PRO A 26 12.52 -2.21 -9.00
N GLY A 27 12.36 -0.88 -9.06
CA GLY A 27 13.40 0.09 -8.69
C GLY A 27 13.45 0.42 -7.19
N ILE A 28 12.55 -0.12 -6.37
CA ILE A 28 12.48 0.16 -4.93
C ILE A 28 12.98 -1.06 -4.15
N SER A 29 14.11 -0.91 -3.47
CA SER A 29 14.68 -1.98 -2.63
C SER A 29 14.15 -1.96 -1.19
N SER A 30 13.70 -0.80 -0.70
CA SER A 30 13.22 -0.63 0.68
C SER A 30 12.28 0.55 0.80
N ALA A 31 11.35 0.48 1.75
CA ALA A 31 10.50 1.60 2.18
C ALA A 31 10.93 2.06 3.58
N ILE A 32 11.19 3.36 3.74
CA ILE A 32 11.51 3.95 5.05
C ILE A 32 10.19 4.27 5.76
N ILE A 33 10.00 3.71 6.96
CA ILE A 33 8.79 3.90 7.76
C ILE A 33 9.09 4.74 9.02
N GLY A 34 8.13 5.57 9.41
CA GLY A 34 8.11 6.25 10.69
C GLY A 34 6.97 5.72 11.55
N ALA A 35 7.23 5.51 12.84
CA ALA A 35 6.25 5.03 13.81
C ALA A 35 6.49 5.72 15.16
N THR A 36 5.41 6.02 15.88
CA THR A 36 5.45 6.59 17.24
C THR A 36 5.08 5.57 18.32
N ARG A 37 4.64 4.37 17.90
CA ARG A 37 4.29 3.24 18.76
C ARG A 37 4.81 1.94 18.17
N VAL A 38 5.05 0.94 19.02
CA VAL A 38 5.62 -0.34 18.60
C VAL A 38 4.68 -1.10 17.67
N GLU A 39 3.37 -1.07 17.95
CA GLU A 39 2.37 -1.78 17.17
C GLU A 39 2.32 -1.28 15.72
N GLN A 40 2.68 -0.01 15.48
CA GLN A 40 2.79 0.53 14.12
C GLN A 40 4.01 0.00 13.38
N VAL A 41 5.12 -0.26 14.09
CA VAL A 41 6.31 -0.89 13.49
C VAL A 41 5.96 -2.29 13.03
N GLU A 42 5.27 -3.05 13.88
CA GLU A 42 4.82 -4.42 13.57
C GLU A 42 3.83 -4.44 12.40
N ASP A 43 2.82 -3.56 12.42
CA ASP A 43 1.84 -3.42 11.34
C ASP A 43 2.51 -3.06 10.00
N ASN A 44 3.39 -2.06 10.00
CA ASN A 44 4.11 -1.63 8.80
C ASN A 44 5.06 -2.73 8.27
N ALA A 45 5.74 -3.45 9.16
CA ALA A 45 6.67 -4.51 8.78
C ALA A 45 5.96 -5.70 8.10
N ALA A 46 4.72 -6.00 8.51
CA ALA A 46 3.90 -7.05 7.92
C ALA A 46 3.50 -6.78 6.45
N ALA A 47 3.68 -5.56 5.96
CA ALA A 47 3.53 -5.24 4.53
C ALA A 47 4.60 -5.90 3.65
N SER A 48 5.74 -6.27 4.23
CA SER A 48 6.85 -6.88 3.51
C SER A 48 6.45 -8.25 2.95
N GLY A 49 6.75 -8.48 1.67
CA GLY A 49 6.44 -9.75 1.00
C GLY A 49 5.00 -9.87 0.49
N VAL A 50 4.10 -8.96 0.86
CA VAL A 50 2.75 -8.88 0.27
C VAL A 50 2.86 -8.69 -1.24
N ARG A 51 2.03 -9.43 -1.98
CA ARG A 51 1.95 -9.37 -3.44
C ARG A 51 0.54 -8.92 -3.83
N LEU A 52 0.45 -7.74 -4.43
CA LEU A 52 -0.78 -7.23 -5.00
C LEU A 52 -0.92 -7.78 -6.42
N ASN A 53 -2.03 -8.45 -6.72
CA ASN A 53 -2.30 -8.97 -8.05
C ASN A 53 -2.67 -7.86 -9.05
N GLU A 54 -2.68 -8.18 -10.33
CA GLU A 54 -2.94 -7.19 -11.40
C GLU A 54 -4.32 -6.53 -11.28
N GLU A 55 -5.35 -7.28 -10.88
CA GLU A 55 -6.70 -6.76 -10.67
C GLU A 55 -6.75 -5.71 -9.56
N THR A 56 -6.07 -6.00 -8.44
CA THR A 56 -5.95 -5.06 -7.31
C THR A 56 -5.24 -3.79 -7.75
N LEU A 57 -4.15 -3.92 -8.51
CA LEU A 57 -3.38 -2.78 -9.00
C LEU A 57 -4.22 -1.91 -9.94
N ALA A 58 -4.97 -2.51 -10.87
CA ALA A 58 -5.88 -1.79 -11.75
C ALA A 58 -6.95 -1.01 -10.97
N ARG A 59 -7.53 -1.61 -9.93
CA ARG A 59 -8.50 -0.93 -9.04
C ARG A 59 -7.88 0.23 -8.29
N ILE A 60 -6.64 0.08 -7.81
CA ILE A 60 -5.90 1.17 -7.15
C ILE A 60 -5.68 2.32 -8.15
N ASP A 61 -5.26 2.01 -9.37
CA ASP A 61 -4.99 3.02 -10.41
C ASP A 61 -6.26 3.80 -10.79
N GLU A 62 -7.41 3.13 -10.98
CA GLU A 62 -8.72 3.77 -11.18
C GLU A 62 -9.09 4.70 -10.01
N VAL A 63 -8.77 4.26 -8.78
CA VAL A 63 -8.98 5.07 -7.58
C VAL A 63 -8.03 6.28 -7.52
N MET A 64 -6.88 6.25 -8.18
CA MET A 64 -5.90 7.34 -8.14
C MET A 64 -5.99 8.32 -9.31
N GLU A 65 -6.60 7.93 -10.43
CA GLU A 65 -6.71 8.73 -11.67
C GLU A 65 -7.31 10.13 -11.45
N GLY A 66 -8.28 10.26 -10.54
CA GLY A 66 -8.90 11.57 -10.21
C GLY A 66 -8.16 12.40 -9.16
N VAL A 67 -7.07 11.88 -8.59
CA VAL A 67 -6.35 12.47 -7.44
C VAL A 67 -4.96 12.96 -7.84
N VAL A 68 -4.30 12.26 -8.78
CA VAL A 68 -2.95 12.61 -9.23
C VAL A 68 -3.03 13.71 -10.28
N ARG A 69 -2.55 14.92 -9.95
CA ARG A 69 -2.23 15.94 -10.96
C ARG A 69 -0.81 15.70 -11.45
N THR A 70 -0.66 15.39 -12.73
CA THR A 70 0.64 15.44 -13.40
C THR A 70 1.11 16.89 -13.40
N VAL A 71 2.23 17.16 -12.73
CA VAL A 71 2.96 18.44 -12.81
C VAL A 71 3.83 18.50 -14.06
#